data_AF-A0A965A428-F1
#
_entry.id   AF-A0A965A428-F1
#
_cell.length_a   1.000
_cell.length_b   1.000
_cell.length_c   1.000
_cell.angle_alpha   90.00
_cell.angle_beta   90.00
_cell.angle_gamma   90.00
#
_symmetry.space_group_name_H-M   'P 1'
#
loop_
_entity.id
_entity.type
_entity.pdbx_description
1 polymer ?
#
loop_
_entity_poly.entity_id
_entity_poly.type
_entity_poly.pdbx_seq_one_letter_code
_entity_poly.pdbx_strand_id
1 'polypeptide(L)'
;MTGDGLALALRAGVELADMEFIQFHPTVLWQGADAKGQLALISEAVRGEGAVLVDGAGKRVMEGAHPLEDLAPRDVVAAAISRRMAEAPGGVDDHVFLDATAIGDEFETRFPSITAACRHFGIEPSRDPIPVAPAAHYFCGGISAGLNGMTSLPGLFAVGEVACTGVHGANRLASNSLTEGVVAGTRVGRELSWLLPEKCPPVDIDGGALLESHDRRVLREAMSRNVGVLRRPEGLAVVREIIDDLAAGANVDVVPSLGAFEATNLLTVAAAVVGSAELRTESRGCHRRVDHPEPRDEWRRHITVQCEDGLMGFES
;
A
#
# COMPACT_ATOMS: atom_id res chain seq x y z
N MET A 1 7.73 3.46 -1.30
CA MET A 1 7.29 4.67 -2.03
C MET A 1 7.27 5.84 -1.06
N THR A 2 7.56 7.04 -1.54
CA THR A 2 7.59 8.31 -0.77
C THR A 2 6.36 9.18 -1.04
N GLY A 3 5.55 8.84 -2.05
CA GLY A 3 4.28 9.50 -2.32
C GLY A 3 4.41 10.89 -2.94
N ASP A 4 5.58 11.26 -3.44
CA ASP A 4 5.89 12.63 -3.86
C ASP A 4 4.91 13.17 -4.91
N GLY A 5 4.59 12.39 -5.95
CA GLY A 5 3.63 12.79 -6.98
C GLY A 5 2.20 13.00 -6.44
N LEU A 6 1.77 12.18 -5.48
CA LEU A 6 0.46 12.31 -4.83
C LEU A 6 0.40 13.58 -3.97
N ALA A 7 1.44 13.83 -3.18
CA ALA A 7 1.55 15.02 -2.35
C ALA A 7 1.61 16.31 -3.19
N LEU A 8 2.35 16.29 -4.30
CA LEU A 8 2.42 17.41 -5.24
C LEU A 8 1.05 17.69 -5.88
N ALA A 9 0.33 16.64 -6.29
CA ALA A 9 -1.01 16.78 -6.86
C ALA A 9 -2.00 17.39 -5.86
N LEU A 10 -2.02 16.90 -4.61
CA LEU A 10 -2.84 17.49 -3.55
C LEU A 10 -2.52 18.97 -3.33
N ARG A 11 -1.23 19.33 -3.22
CA ARG A 11 -0.82 20.74 -3.05
C ARG A 11 -1.14 21.63 -4.25
N ALA A 12 -1.31 21.05 -5.43
CA ALA A 12 -1.78 21.74 -6.62
C ALA A 12 -3.32 21.82 -6.70
N GLY A 13 -4.05 21.39 -5.67
CA GLY A 13 -5.52 21.34 -5.63
C GLY A 13 -6.12 20.24 -6.51
N VAL A 14 -5.31 19.27 -6.95
CA VAL A 14 -5.77 18.17 -7.78
C VAL A 14 -6.41 17.11 -6.91
N GLU A 15 -7.54 16.60 -7.37
CA GLU A 15 -8.27 15.54 -6.70
C GLU A 15 -7.50 14.22 -6.72
N LEU A 16 -7.42 13.57 -5.57
CA LEU A 16 -7.04 12.18 -5.42
C LEU A 16 -8.30 11.37 -5.11
N ALA A 17 -8.32 10.10 -5.51
CA ALA A 17 -9.43 9.20 -5.25
C ALA A 17 -8.93 7.91 -4.58
N ASP A 18 -9.80 7.30 -3.77
CA ASP A 18 -9.67 5.92 -3.32
C ASP A 18 -8.39 5.65 -2.49
N MET A 19 -7.93 6.66 -1.76
CA MET A 19 -6.67 6.65 -1.00
C MET A 19 -6.62 5.57 0.09
N GLU A 20 -7.77 5.08 0.53
CA GLU A 20 -7.90 3.99 1.48
C GLU A 20 -7.62 2.61 0.87
N PHE A 21 -7.64 2.46 -0.47
CA PHE A 21 -7.44 1.18 -1.14
C PHE A 21 -5.96 0.92 -1.46
N ILE A 22 -5.26 0.36 -0.48
CA ILE A 22 -3.88 -0.12 -0.59
C ILE A 22 -3.89 -1.64 -0.54
N GLN A 23 -3.43 -2.28 -1.62
CA GLN A 23 -3.33 -3.73 -1.70
C GLN A 23 -2.10 -4.22 -0.94
N PHE A 24 -2.28 -5.30 -0.17
CA PHE A 24 -1.21 -6.00 0.53
C PHE A 24 -0.91 -7.34 -0.16
N HIS A 25 0.37 -7.67 -0.30
CA HIS A 25 0.79 -8.99 -0.71
C HIS A 25 0.90 -9.87 0.54
N PRO A 26 0.29 -11.08 0.58
CA PRO A 26 0.23 -11.89 1.79
C PRO A 26 1.58 -12.50 2.21
N THR A 27 2.45 -12.82 1.23
CA THR A 27 3.66 -13.61 1.44
C THR A 27 4.90 -12.83 1.06
N VAL A 28 5.29 -11.85 1.88
CA VAL A 28 6.58 -11.16 1.77
C VAL A 28 7.55 -11.81 2.75
N LEU A 29 8.76 -12.12 2.31
CA LEU A 29 9.80 -12.72 3.16
C LEU A 29 10.05 -11.82 4.35
N TRP A 30 9.80 -12.35 5.54
CA TRP A 30 10.04 -11.64 6.79
C TRP A 30 11.53 -11.68 7.12
N GLN A 31 12.13 -10.50 7.31
CA GLN A 31 13.57 -10.31 7.53
C GLN A 31 13.86 -9.65 8.89
N GLY A 32 12.88 -9.64 9.80
CA GLY A 32 12.95 -8.96 11.08
C GLY A 32 12.42 -7.52 11.05
N ALA A 33 12.18 -6.96 12.24
CA ALA A 33 11.55 -5.65 12.43
C ALA A 33 12.38 -4.47 11.87
N ASP A 34 13.70 -4.61 11.82
CA ASP A 34 14.62 -3.57 11.35
C ASP A 34 14.97 -3.68 9.86
N ALA A 35 14.30 -4.56 9.12
CA ALA A 35 14.58 -4.77 7.70
C ALA A 35 14.44 -3.45 6.90
N LYS A 36 15.40 -3.19 6.02
CA LYS A 36 15.46 -2.01 5.17
C LYS A 36 15.53 -2.41 3.70
N GLY A 37 14.95 -1.59 2.84
CA GLY A 37 15.00 -1.78 1.40
C GLY A 37 13.86 -2.65 0.86
N GLN A 38 14.07 -3.19 -0.33
CA GLN A 38 13.07 -4.01 -1.02
C GLN A 38 13.05 -5.42 -0.42
N LEU A 39 11.93 -5.79 0.20
CA LEU A 39 11.73 -7.13 0.72
C LEU A 39 11.41 -8.10 -0.41
N ALA A 40 11.95 -9.31 -0.32
CA ALA A 40 11.70 -10.35 -1.32
C ALA A 40 10.25 -10.83 -1.24
N LEU A 41 9.56 -10.85 -2.39
CA LEU A 41 8.20 -11.40 -2.49
C LEU A 41 8.28 -12.90 -2.73
N ILE A 42 7.55 -13.69 -1.94
CA ILE A 42 7.35 -15.11 -2.19
C ILE A 42 6.12 -15.24 -3.08
N SER A 43 6.33 -15.60 -4.35
CA SER A 43 5.27 -15.64 -5.37
C SER A 43 4.08 -16.48 -4.92
N GLU A 44 2.87 -16.04 -5.29
CA GLU A 44 1.65 -16.83 -5.06
C GLU A 44 1.67 -18.20 -5.72
N ALA A 45 2.47 -18.34 -6.79
CA ALA A 45 2.70 -19.63 -7.42
C ALA A 45 3.17 -20.67 -6.40
N VAL A 46 3.94 -20.30 -5.37
CA VAL A 46 4.39 -21.23 -4.32
C VAL A 46 3.20 -21.82 -3.55
N ARG A 47 2.19 -21.01 -3.20
CA ARG A 47 0.92 -21.51 -2.64
C ARG A 47 0.15 -22.37 -3.65
N GLY A 48 0.16 -21.97 -4.92
CA GLY A 48 -0.41 -22.74 -6.04
C GLY A 48 0.18 -24.14 -6.21
N GLU A 49 1.44 -24.33 -5.80
CA GLU A 49 2.14 -25.62 -5.83
C GLU A 49 2.00 -26.42 -4.54
N GLY A 50 1.05 -26.05 -3.68
CA GLY A 50 0.71 -26.82 -2.47
C GLY A 50 1.45 -26.39 -1.21
N ALA A 51 2.17 -25.28 -1.22
CA ALA A 51 2.68 -24.70 0.03
C ALA A 51 1.53 -24.19 0.91
N VAL A 52 1.63 -24.41 2.22
CA VAL A 52 0.57 -24.13 3.19
C VAL A 52 1.01 -23.09 4.21
N LEU A 53 0.12 -22.18 4.60
CA LEU A 53 0.39 -21.21 5.66
C LEU A 53 0.13 -21.82 7.03
N VAL A 54 1.14 -21.76 7.91
CA VAL A 54 1.07 -22.23 9.29
C VAL A 54 1.57 -21.16 10.27
N ASP A 55 1.03 -21.13 11.48
CA ASP A 55 1.53 -20.27 12.55
C ASP A 55 2.76 -20.87 13.26
N GLY A 56 3.32 -20.16 14.26
CA GLY A 56 4.48 -20.63 15.01
C GLY A 56 4.26 -21.95 15.78
N ALA A 57 3.01 -22.38 15.96
CA ALA A 57 2.66 -23.68 16.55
C ALA A 57 2.45 -24.78 15.48
N GLY A 58 2.61 -24.46 14.19
CA GLY A 58 2.38 -25.36 13.08
C GLY A 58 0.90 -25.53 12.69
N LYS A 59 -0.01 -24.72 13.26
CA LYS A 59 -1.44 -24.80 12.92
C LYS A 59 -1.72 -24.02 11.64
N ARG A 60 -2.55 -24.59 10.76
CA ARG A 60 -2.93 -23.95 9.49
C ARG A 60 -3.62 -22.61 9.72
N VAL A 61 -3.14 -21.58 9.01
CA VAL A 61 -3.67 -20.20 9.10
C VAL A 61 -5.02 -20.11 8.39
N MET A 62 -5.12 -20.71 7.20
CA MET A 62 -6.29 -20.59 6.32
C MET A 62 -7.40 -21.59 6.61
N GLU A 63 -7.18 -22.56 7.50
CA GLU A 63 -8.18 -23.55 7.87
C GLU A 63 -9.43 -22.88 8.46
N GLY A 64 -10.59 -23.14 7.87
CA GLY A 64 -11.87 -22.54 8.24
C GLY A 64 -12.03 -21.06 7.88
N ALA A 65 -11.00 -20.40 7.33
CA ALA A 65 -11.05 -18.98 6.94
C ALA A 65 -11.71 -18.77 5.57
N HIS A 66 -11.48 -19.70 4.62
CA HIS A 66 -12.06 -19.63 3.27
C HIS A 66 -12.11 -21.03 2.62
N PRO A 67 -13.11 -21.38 1.79
CA PRO A 67 -13.20 -22.70 1.15
C PRO A 67 -12.00 -23.06 0.25
N LEU A 68 -11.35 -22.06 -0.35
CA LEU A 68 -10.13 -22.23 -1.16
C LEU A 68 -8.84 -22.25 -0.33
N GLU A 69 -8.93 -22.06 0.99
CA GLU A 69 -7.79 -22.03 1.92
C GLU A 69 -6.62 -21.16 1.41
N ASP A 70 -5.41 -21.73 1.30
CA ASP A 70 -4.19 -21.05 0.84
C ASP A 70 -4.28 -20.55 -0.62
N LEU A 71 -5.27 -21.01 -1.40
CA LEU A 71 -5.56 -20.55 -2.77
C LEU A 71 -6.62 -19.43 -2.80
N ALA A 72 -7.09 -18.95 -1.66
CA ALA A 72 -8.01 -17.82 -1.60
C ALA A 72 -7.39 -16.52 -2.18
N PRO A 73 -8.23 -15.52 -2.53
CA PRO A 73 -7.75 -14.22 -3.00
C PRO A 73 -6.77 -13.55 -2.02
N ARG A 74 -5.82 -12.77 -2.56
CA ARG A 74 -4.73 -12.11 -1.81
C ARG A 74 -5.19 -11.39 -0.55
N ASP A 75 -6.25 -10.60 -0.66
CA ASP A 75 -6.80 -9.79 0.42
C ASP A 75 -7.42 -10.67 1.52
N VAL A 76 -8.01 -11.81 1.16
CA VAL A 76 -8.52 -12.80 2.11
C VAL A 76 -7.37 -13.46 2.87
N VAL A 77 -6.34 -13.92 2.16
CA VAL A 77 -5.17 -14.56 2.77
C VAL A 77 -4.42 -13.59 3.67
N ALA A 78 -4.14 -12.37 3.19
CA ALA A 78 -3.48 -11.33 3.98
C ALA A 78 -4.28 -11.01 5.26
N ALA A 79 -5.61 -10.93 5.18
CA ALA A 79 -6.46 -10.67 6.34
C ALA A 79 -6.46 -11.83 7.35
N ALA A 80 -6.45 -13.07 6.87
CA ALA A 80 -6.35 -14.24 7.73
C ALA A 80 -5.01 -14.32 8.46
N ILE A 81 -3.90 -14.02 7.75
CA ILE A 81 -2.57 -13.91 8.36
C ILE A 81 -2.57 -12.82 9.44
N SER A 82 -3.01 -11.60 9.11
CA SER A 82 -3.05 -10.50 10.08
C SER A 82 -3.94 -10.79 11.30
N ARG A 83 -5.05 -11.52 11.12
CA ARG A 83 -5.89 -11.96 12.24
C ARG A 83 -5.17 -12.98 13.10
N ARG A 84 -4.54 -14.00 12.51
CA ARG A 84 -3.79 -15.02 13.25
C ARG A 84 -2.64 -14.42 14.05
N MET A 85 -1.86 -13.52 13.45
CA MET A 85 -0.78 -12.79 14.12
C MET A 85 -1.26 -12.02 15.37
N ALA A 86 -2.50 -11.51 15.34
CA ALA A 86 -3.10 -10.80 16.47
C ALA A 86 -3.67 -11.74 17.56
N GLU A 87 -3.95 -13.01 17.24
CA GLU A 87 -4.57 -14.00 18.14
C GLU A 87 -3.55 -14.92 18.85
N ALA A 88 -2.33 -15.03 18.34
CA ALA A 88 -1.30 -15.91 18.90
C ALA A 88 -0.95 -15.53 20.36
N PRO A 89 -0.59 -16.48 21.25
CA PRO A 89 -0.32 -16.21 22.67
C PRO A 89 0.74 -15.12 22.84
N GLY A 90 0.37 -13.98 23.43
CA GLY A 90 1.25 -12.82 23.60
C GLY A 90 1.17 -11.76 22.49
N GLY A 91 0.42 -11.97 21.41
CA GLY A 91 0.16 -10.96 20.37
C GLY A 91 1.36 -10.54 19.53
N VAL A 92 2.43 -11.34 19.50
CA VAL A 92 3.69 -11.05 18.78
C VAL A 92 4.15 -12.28 18.00
N ASP A 93 3.35 -12.73 17.05
CA ASP A 93 3.91 -13.39 15.86
C ASP A 93 4.04 -12.29 14.81
N ASP A 94 5.24 -11.72 14.65
CA ASP A 94 5.51 -10.69 13.63
C ASP A 94 5.40 -11.24 12.20
N HIS A 95 5.30 -12.57 12.07
CA HIS A 95 5.18 -13.31 10.82
C HIS A 95 4.50 -14.66 11.07
N VAL A 96 4.07 -15.30 9.98
CA VAL A 96 3.69 -16.71 9.93
C VAL A 96 4.69 -17.45 9.04
N PHE A 97 4.50 -18.75 8.83
CA PHE A 97 5.34 -19.53 7.95
C PHE A 97 4.58 -20.03 6.73
N LEU A 98 5.20 -19.94 5.56
CA LEU A 98 4.78 -20.65 4.35
C LEU A 98 5.60 -21.93 4.27
N ASP A 99 4.98 -23.05 4.63
CA ASP A 99 5.59 -24.37 4.54
C ASP A 99 5.48 -24.89 3.11
N ALA A 100 6.60 -24.85 2.39
CA ALA A 100 6.76 -25.35 1.04
C ALA A 100 7.56 -26.67 0.99
N THR A 101 7.83 -27.30 2.13
CA THR A 101 8.71 -28.48 2.24
C THR A 101 8.18 -29.68 1.46
N ALA A 102 6.86 -29.75 1.25
CA ALA A 102 6.22 -30.77 0.42
C ALA A 102 6.65 -30.71 -1.08
N ILE A 103 7.11 -29.55 -1.55
CA ILE A 103 7.67 -29.39 -2.91
C ILE A 103 9.07 -30.03 -3.00
N GLY A 104 9.81 -30.07 -1.88
CA GLY A 104 11.10 -30.72 -1.76
C GLY A 104 12.17 -30.17 -2.71
N ASP A 105 13.00 -31.07 -3.22
CA ASP A 105 14.18 -30.73 -4.05
C ASP A 105 13.82 -30.02 -5.37
N GLU A 106 12.58 -30.13 -5.83
CA GLU A 106 12.12 -29.42 -7.03
C GLU A 106 11.98 -27.91 -6.81
N PHE A 107 11.89 -27.44 -5.55
CA PHE A 107 11.62 -26.04 -5.24
C PHE A 107 12.64 -25.10 -5.90
N GLU A 108 13.93 -25.42 -5.83
CA GLU A 108 14.99 -24.59 -6.42
C GLU A 108 14.90 -24.51 -7.94
N THR A 109 14.56 -25.62 -8.59
CA THR A 109 14.40 -25.67 -10.05
C THR A 109 13.21 -24.81 -10.50
N ARG A 110 12.13 -24.81 -9.72
CA ARG A 110 10.88 -24.11 -10.05
C ARG A 110 10.89 -22.63 -9.64
N PHE A 111 11.58 -22.30 -8.55
CA PHE A 111 11.59 -20.96 -7.95
C PHE A 111 13.02 -20.47 -7.62
N PRO A 112 13.95 -20.45 -8.59
CA PRO A 112 15.38 -20.20 -8.32
C PRO A 112 15.65 -18.85 -7.66
N SER A 113 14.92 -17.80 -8.07
CA SER A 113 15.05 -16.47 -7.46
C SER A 113 14.55 -16.42 -6.01
N ILE A 114 13.52 -17.21 -5.68
CA ILE A 114 12.99 -17.31 -4.30
C ILE A 114 13.97 -18.11 -3.44
N THR A 115 14.52 -19.21 -3.95
CA THR A 115 15.57 -19.98 -3.26
C THR A 115 16.77 -19.12 -2.95
N ALA A 116 17.26 -18.33 -3.93
CA ALA A 116 18.38 -17.42 -3.71
C ALA A 116 18.08 -16.39 -2.61
N ALA A 117 16.86 -15.83 -2.60
CA ALA A 117 16.44 -14.89 -1.56
C ALA A 117 16.37 -15.56 -0.18
N CYS A 118 15.81 -16.76 -0.07
CA CYS A 118 15.70 -17.48 1.21
C CYS A 118 17.08 -17.89 1.75
N ARG A 119 17.95 -18.45 0.89
CA ARG A 119 19.31 -18.86 1.28
C ARG A 119 20.18 -17.69 1.71
N HIS A 120 19.96 -16.49 1.18
CA HIS A 120 20.62 -15.28 1.64
C HIS A 120 20.37 -15.02 3.14
N PHE A 121 19.21 -15.44 3.65
CA PHE A 121 18.83 -15.36 5.07
C PHE A 121 18.99 -16.70 5.82
N GLY A 122 19.71 -17.67 5.23
CA GLY A 122 19.97 -18.96 5.86
C GLY A 122 18.78 -19.92 5.92
N ILE A 123 17.76 -19.70 5.09
CA ILE A 123 16.56 -20.54 5.00
C ILE A 123 16.69 -21.44 3.76
N GLU A 124 16.47 -22.75 3.92
CA GLU A 124 16.38 -23.70 2.81
C GLU A 124 14.91 -24.06 2.54
N PRO A 125 14.24 -23.46 1.53
CA PRO A 125 12.79 -23.63 1.32
C PRO A 125 12.32 -25.07 1.09
N SER A 126 13.21 -25.95 0.64
CA SER A 126 12.92 -27.37 0.45
C SER A 126 12.82 -28.15 1.77
N ARG A 127 13.29 -27.57 2.88
CA ARG A 127 13.44 -28.25 4.19
C ARG A 127 12.92 -27.43 5.37
N ASP A 128 12.92 -26.11 5.25
CA ASP A 128 12.56 -25.16 6.28
C ASP A 128 11.33 -24.35 5.85
N PRO A 129 10.32 -24.17 6.73
CA PRO A 129 9.22 -23.25 6.47
C PRO A 129 9.73 -21.80 6.28
N ILE A 130 9.17 -21.09 5.30
CA ILE A 130 9.62 -19.74 4.93
C ILE A 130 8.89 -18.71 5.80
N PRO A 131 9.56 -17.87 6.60
CA PRO A 131 8.91 -16.84 7.39
C PRO A 131 8.35 -15.74 6.48
N VAL A 132 7.06 -15.45 6.59
CA VAL A 132 6.36 -14.49 5.73
C VAL A 132 5.38 -13.61 6.52
N ALA A 133 5.24 -12.37 6.07
CA ALA A 133 4.25 -11.43 6.61
C ALA A 133 3.56 -10.65 5.47
N PRO A 134 2.33 -10.14 5.69
CA PRO A 134 1.70 -9.25 4.74
C PRO A 134 2.44 -7.92 4.65
N ALA A 135 2.63 -7.40 3.44
CA ALA A 135 3.21 -6.06 3.25
C ALA A 135 2.47 -5.28 2.15
N ALA A 136 2.42 -3.96 2.30
CA ALA A 136 1.85 -3.07 1.29
C ALA A 136 2.59 -3.27 -0.05
N HIS A 137 1.82 -3.40 -1.14
CA HIS A 137 2.34 -3.84 -2.43
C HIS A 137 1.92 -2.96 -3.59
N TYR A 138 0.69 -2.45 -3.58
CA TYR A 138 0.17 -1.64 -4.69
C TYR A 138 -0.86 -0.63 -4.21
N PHE A 139 -0.78 0.60 -4.70
CA PHE A 139 -1.77 1.64 -4.44
C PHE A 139 -2.87 1.60 -5.52
N CYS A 140 -4.12 1.27 -5.15
CA CYS A 140 -5.25 1.27 -6.11
C CYS A 140 -5.85 2.67 -6.29
N GLY A 141 -5.84 3.48 -5.23
CA GLY A 141 -6.09 4.92 -5.28
C GLY A 141 -4.92 5.71 -5.87
N GLY A 142 -5.09 7.02 -5.95
CA GLY A 142 -4.10 7.92 -6.53
C GLY A 142 -4.73 9.20 -7.10
N ILE A 143 -4.02 9.88 -7.99
CA ILE A 143 -4.51 11.08 -8.69
C ILE A 143 -5.70 10.71 -9.56
N SER A 144 -6.85 11.36 -9.37
CA SER A 144 -8.04 11.16 -10.18
C SER A 144 -7.72 11.47 -11.65
N ALA A 145 -7.77 10.45 -12.51
CA ALA A 145 -7.41 10.59 -13.92
C ALA A 145 -8.17 9.61 -14.82
N GLY A 146 -8.42 9.98 -16.07
CA GLY A 146 -8.98 9.03 -17.04
C GLY A 146 -7.95 8.00 -17.50
N LEU A 147 -8.38 6.96 -18.21
CA LEU A 147 -7.47 6.05 -18.94
C LEU A 147 -6.69 6.75 -20.07
N ASN A 148 -7.03 7.99 -20.40
CA ASN A 148 -6.25 8.88 -21.25
C ASN A 148 -5.20 9.70 -20.45
N GLY A 149 -5.06 9.44 -19.16
CA GLY A 149 -4.14 10.09 -18.22
C GLY A 149 -4.47 11.54 -17.87
N MET A 150 -5.59 12.09 -18.34
CA MET A 150 -5.96 13.47 -18.05
C MET A 150 -6.46 13.62 -16.62
N THR A 151 -5.96 14.64 -15.91
CA THR A 151 -6.41 15.02 -14.57
C THR A 151 -7.38 16.21 -14.64
N SER A 152 -7.92 16.64 -13.50
CA SER A 152 -8.73 17.86 -13.41
C SER A 152 -7.93 19.15 -13.68
N LEU A 153 -6.60 19.11 -13.56
CA LEU A 153 -5.71 20.24 -13.84
C LEU A 153 -5.21 20.19 -15.28
N PRO A 154 -5.60 21.14 -16.15
CA PRO A 154 -5.14 21.16 -17.54
C PRO A 154 -3.62 21.19 -17.65
N GLY A 155 -3.07 20.31 -18.49
CA GLY A 155 -1.63 20.16 -18.69
C GLY A 155 -0.94 19.22 -17.71
N LEU A 156 -1.63 18.77 -16.65
CA LEU A 156 -1.15 17.71 -15.77
C LEU A 156 -1.74 16.35 -16.18
N PHE A 157 -0.87 15.37 -16.38
CA PHE A 157 -1.22 13.99 -16.70
C PHE A 157 -0.71 13.04 -15.63
N ALA A 158 -1.48 12.00 -15.32
CA ALA A 158 -1.12 10.93 -14.38
C ALA A 158 -1.24 9.56 -15.08
N VAL A 159 -0.20 8.72 -14.97
CA VAL A 159 -0.11 7.42 -15.65
C VAL A 159 0.50 6.37 -14.73
N GLY A 160 -0.09 5.17 -14.73
CA GLY A 160 0.37 4.04 -13.93
C GLY A 160 -0.09 4.16 -12.48
N GLU A 161 0.68 3.60 -11.55
CA GLU A 161 0.30 3.46 -10.12
C GLU A 161 0.06 4.79 -9.39
N VAL A 162 0.53 5.92 -9.92
CA VAL A 162 0.22 7.24 -9.34
C VAL A 162 -1.21 7.70 -9.64
N ALA A 163 -1.87 7.09 -10.64
CA ALA A 163 -3.20 7.47 -11.10
C ALA A 163 -4.27 6.52 -10.56
N CYS A 164 -5.41 7.08 -10.17
CA CYS A 164 -6.66 6.34 -9.99
C CYS A 164 -7.50 6.47 -11.26
N THR A 165 -7.44 5.46 -12.13
CA THR A 165 -8.25 5.42 -13.37
C THR A 165 -9.59 4.72 -13.22
N GLY A 166 -9.87 4.20 -12.02
CA GLY A 166 -11.02 3.34 -11.72
C GLY A 166 -10.87 1.87 -12.15
N VAL A 167 -9.85 1.51 -12.94
CA VAL A 167 -9.66 0.12 -13.44
C VAL A 167 -9.46 -0.90 -12.33
N HIS A 168 -8.76 -0.51 -11.24
CA HIS A 168 -8.46 -1.42 -10.14
C HIS A 168 -9.56 -1.48 -9.08
N GLY A 169 -10.40 -0.43 -9.01
CA GLY A 169 -11.38 -0.24 -7.94
C GLY A 169 -10.78 -0.51 -6.55
N ALA A 170 -11.49 -1.29 -5.74
CA ALA A 170 -11.09 -1.61 -4.38
C ALA A 170 -10.01 -2.71 -4.26
N ASN A 171 -9.62 -3.38 -5.34
CA ASN A 171 -8.61 -4.45 -5.30
C ASN A 171 -8.06 -4.76 -6.69
N ARG A 172 -6.80 -4.39 -6.94
CA ARG A 172 -6.12 -4.62 -8.21
C ARG A 172 -5.95 -6.11 -8.53
N LEU A 173 -6.39 -6.56 -9.71
CA LEU A 173 -6.08 -7.90 -10.20
C LEU A 173 -4.61 -8.03 -10.61
N ALA A 174 -4.02 -9.21 -10.38
CA ALA A 174 -2.64 -9.49 -10.76
C ALA A 174 -2.42 -9.22 -12.26
N SER A 175 -1.22 -8.74 -12.60
CA SER A 175 -0.77 -8.36 -13.95
C SER A 175 -1.42 -7.12 -14.58
N ASN A 176 -2.55 -6.62 -14.06
CA ASN A 176 -3.24 -5.48 -14.70
C ASN A 176 -2.52 -4.13 -14.55
N SER A 177 -1.67 -3.94 -13.54
CA SER A 177 -1.00 -2.63 -13.31
C SER A 177 -0.02 -2.25 -14.43
N LEU A 178 0.75 -3.21 -14.94
CA LEU A 178 1.64 -2.96 -16.08
C LEU A 178 0.84 -2.71 -17.35
N THR A 179 -0.23 -3.48 -17.57
CA THR A 179 -1.13 -3.31 -18.72
C THR A 179 -1.78 -1.93 -18.71
N GLU A 180 -2.30 -1.48 -17.57
CA GLU A 180 -2.84 -0.13 -17.41
C GLU A 180 -1.78 0.93 -17.73
N GLY A 181 -0.59 0.82 -17.15
CA GLY A 181 0.51 1.76 -17.42
C GLY A 181 0.86 1.86 -18.91
N VAL A 182 0.93 0.73 -19.61
CA VAL A 182 1.17 0.71 -21.07
C VAL A 182 0.01 1.35 -21.84
N VAL A 183 -1.23 1.03 -21.49
CA VAL A 183 -2.42 1.56 -22.17
C VAL A 183 -2.55 3.06 -21.97
N ALA A 184 -2.50 3.53 -20.72
CA ALA A 184 -2.63 4.94 -20.38
C ALA A 184 -1.44 5.75 -20.90
N GLY A 185 -0.21 5.25 -20.74
CA GLY A 185 0.99 5.90 -21.27
C GLY A 185 0.99 6.02 -22.79
N THR A 186 0.52 4.99 -23.51
CA THR A 186 0.37 5.05 -24.96
C THR A 186 -0.67 6.10 -25.38
N ARG A 187 -1.77 6.22 -24.64
CA ARG A 187 -2.82 7.23 -24.92
C ARG A 187 -2.30 8.64 -24.67
N VAL A 188 -1.69 8.91 -23.51
CA VAL A 188 -1.07 10.20 -23.20
C VAL A 188 -0.01 10.57 -24.23
N GLY A 189 0.87 9.63 -24.60
CA GLY A 189 1.90 9.87 -25.62
C GLY A 189 1.32 10.25 -26.99
N ARG A 190 0.17 9.67 -27.37
CA ARG A 190 -0.54 10.07 -28.59
C ARG A 190 -1.14 11.46 -28.47
N GLU A 191 -1.82 11.79 -27.37
CA GLU A 191 -2.39 13.13 -27.16
C GLU A 191 -1.29 14.21 -27.20
N LEU A 192 -0.19 13.99 -26.48
CA LEU A 192 0.96 14.91 -26.46
C LEU A 192 1.68 15.02 -27.81
N SER A 193 1.55 14.04 -28.71
CA SER A 193 2.13 14.13 -30.05
C SER A 193 1.41 15.14 -30.96
N TRP A 194 0.16 15.46 -30.65
CA TRP A 194 -0.65 16.45 -31.38
C TRP A 194 -0.72 17.80 -30.68
N LEU A 195 -0.67 17.80 -29.33
CA LEU A 195 -0.87 18.98 -28.49
C LEU A 195 0.13 18.96 -27.32
N LEU A 196 1.32 19.53 -27.56
CA LEU A 196 2.24 19.83 -26.46
C LEU A 196 1.77 21.11 -25.74
N PRO A 197 1.63 21.10 -24.41
CA PRO A 197 1.39 22.32 -23.65
C PRO A 197 2.49 23.35 -23.91
N GLU A 198 2.14 24.63 -23.90
CA GLU A 198 3.15 25.68 -23.93
C GLU A 198 4.03 25.59 -22.68
N LYS A 199 5.34 25.77 -22.87
CA LYS A 199 6.27 25.82 -21.74
C LYS A 199 6.03 27.09 -20.96
N CYS A 200 5.71 26.97 -19.68
CA CYS A 200 5.70 28.10 -18.75
C CYS A 200 7.08 28.26 -18.08
N PRO A 201 7.50 29.49 -17.76
CA PRO A 201 8.65 29.70 -16.89
C PRO A 201 8.35 29.15 -15.48
N PRO A 202 9.36 28.65 -14.75
CA PRO A 202 9.18 28.27 -13.37
C PRO A 202 8.76 29.50 -12.55
N VAL A 203 7.86 29.28 -11.61
CA VAL A 203 7.47 30.28 -10.61
C VAL A 203 8.27 30.01 -9.35
N ASP A 204 8.98 31.01 -8.85
CA ASP A 204 9.58 30.94 -7.53
C ASP A 204 8.46 30.93 -6.50
N ILE A 205 8.37 29.84 -5.76
CA ILE A 205 7.46 29.68 -4.63
C ILE A 205 8.26 29.89 -3.35
N ASP A 206 7.70 30.67 -2.43
CA ASP A 206 8.23 30.74 -1.07
C ASP A 206 8.17 29.33 -0.47
N GLY A 207 9.26 28.92 0.19
CA GLY A 207 9.35 27.61 0.82
C GLY A 207 8.25 27.41 1.86
N GLY A 208 7.81 26.16 2.01
CA GLY A 208 6.87 25.76 3.06
C GLY A 208 7.58 25.22 4.30
N ALA A 209 6.83 25.12 5.40
CA ALA A 209 7.28 24.36 6.56
C ALA A 209 7.56 22.89 6.17
N LEU A 210 8.65 22.33 6.68
CA LEU A 210 9.05 20.94 6.43
C LEU A 210 9.08 20.16 7.74
N LEU A 211 8.91 18.85 7.62
CA LEU A 211 9.24 17.90 8.69
C LEU A 211 10.73 17.60 8.72
N GLU A 212 11.20 17.17 9.89
CA GLU A 212 12.52 16.62 10.02
C GLU A 212 12.60 15.24 9.34
N SER A 213 13.74 14.95 8.72
CA SER A 213 13.92 13.69 7.98
C SER A 213 13.76 12.43 8.84
N HIS A 214 13.91 12.52 10.16
CA HIS A 214 13.73 11.41 11.09
C HIS A 214 12.26 11.08 11.37
N ASP A 215 11.33 12.02 11.16
CA ASP A 215 9.88 11.84 11.39
C ASP A 215 9.27 10.79 10.45
N ARG A 216 9.89 10.61 9.27
CA ARG A 216 9.54 9.53 8.33
C ARG A 216 9.49 8.16 9.00
N ARG A 217 10.37 7.90 9.98
CA ARG A 217 10.38 6.61 10.69
C ARG A 217 9.16 6.47 11.58
N VAL A 218 8.82 7.50 12.33
CA VAL A 218 7.64 7.54 13.23
C VAL A 218 6.37 7.28 12.43
N LEU A 219 6.18 8.01 11.33
CA LEU A 219 5.00 7.87 10.49
C LEU A 219 4.90 6.48 9.86
N ARG A 220 6.01 5.93 9.35
CA ARG A 220 6.04 4.58 8.78
C ARG A 220 5.66 3.52 9.81
N GLU A 221 6.20 3.60 11.02
CA GLU A 221 5.89 2.65 12.10
C GLU A 221 4.41 2.73 12.50
N ALA A 222 3.86 3.95 12.61
CA ALA A 222 2.46 4.18 12.92
C ALA A 222 1.52 3.62 11.84
N MET A 223 1.80 3.91 10.56
CA MET A 223 1.03 3.43 9.41
C MET A 223 1.07 1.90 9.31
N SER A 224 2.25 1.28 9.43
CA SER A 224 2.39 -0.19 9.34
C SER A 224 1.63 -0.93 10.44
N ARG A 225 1.60 -0.38 11.66
CA ARG A 225 0.93 -1.01 12.80
C ARG A 225 -0.59 -0.87 12.75
N ASN A 226 -1.09 0.29 12.32
CA ASN A 226 -2.50 0.64 12.53
C ASN A 226 -3.30 0.81 11.23
N VAL A 227 -2.64 1.09 10.11
CA VAL A 227 -3.26 1.28 8.78
C VAL A 227 -2.82 0.16 7.82
N GLY A 228 -2.66 -1.04 8.38
CA GLY A 228 -2.34 -2.26 7.66
C GLY A 228 -3.56 -2.92 7.01
N VAL A 229 -3.50 -4.24 6.88
CA VAL A 229 -4.56 -5.06 6.27
C VAL A 229 -5.89 -4.94 7.02
N LEU A 230 -5.84 -5.01 8.35
CA LEU A 230 -7.02 -4.90 9.22
C LEU A 230 -6.96 -3.59 9.97
N ARG A 231 -7.99 -2.76 9.80
CA ARG A 231 -8.07 -1.43 10.40
C ARG A 231 -9.10 -1.42 11.51
N ARG A 232 -8.73 -0.83 12.64
CA ARG A 232 -9.61 -0.62 13.80
C ARG A 232 -9.77 0.87 14.04
N PRO A 233 -10.93 1.34 14.53
CA PRO A 233 -11.15 2.76 14.84
C PRO A 233 -10.08 3.35 15.75
N GLU A 234 -9.68 2.61 16.77
CA GLU A 234 -8.67 3.06 17.75
C GLU A 234 -7.30 3.22 17.09
N GLY A 235 -6.94 2.30 16.19
CA GLY A 235 -5.69 2.38 15.44
C GLY A 235 -5.66 3.56 14.48
N LEU A 236 -6.77 3.82 13.78
CA LEU A 236 -6.89 4.98 12.89
C LEU A 236 -6.79 6.29 13.68
N ALA A 237 -7.45 6.38 14.84
CA ALA A 237 -7.39 7.53 15.73
C ALA A 237 -5.96 7.81 16.22
N VAL A 238 -5.21 6.77 16.64
CA VAL A 238 -3.80 6.91 17.04
C VAL A 238 -2.95 7.49 15.92
N VAL A 239 -3.15 7.05 14.68
CA VAL A 239 -2.35 7.56 13.55
C VAL A 239 -2.75 8.98 13.18
N ARG A 240 -4.04 9.33 13.28
CA ARG A 240 -4.49 10.72 13.10
C ARG A 240 -3.84 11.66 14.12
N GLU A 241 -3.80 11.28 15.40
CA GLU A 241 -3.11 12.07 16.44
C GLU A 241 -1.62 12.26 16.12
N ILE A 242 -0.92 11.21 15.68
CA ILE A 242 0.48 11.30 15.27
C ILE A 242 0.66 12.23 14.05
N ILE A 243 -0.27 12.17 13.09
CA ILE A 243 -0.26 13.06 11.92
C ILE A 243 -0.44 14.51 12.36
N ASP A 244 -1.39 14.78 13.25
CA ASP A 244 -1.66 16.12 13.76
C ASP A 244 -0.46 16.68 14.55
N ASP A 245 0.16 15.86 15.41
CA ASP A 245 1.36 16.24 16.17
C ASP A 245 2.55 16.55 15.24
N LEU A 246 2.79 15.70 14.23
CA LEU A 246 3.86 15.94 13.25
C LEU A 246 3.57 17.18 12.40
N ALA A 247 2.32 17.37 11.96
CA ALA A 247 1.91 18.56 11.21
C ALA A 247 2.14 19.85 12.02
N ALA A 248 1.80 19.84 13.31
CA ALA A 248 2.04 20.97 14.22
C ALA A 248 3.54 21.22 14.47
N GLY A 249 4.38 20.19 14.35
CA GLY A 249 5.83 20.27 14.48
C GLY A 249 6.57 20.74 13.21
N ALA A 250 5.90 20.84 12.06
CA ALA A 250 6.52 21.29 10.83
C ALA A 250 7.03 22.74 10.96
N ASN A 251 8.25 23.00 10.49
CA ASN A 251 8.90 24.30 10.68
C ASN A 251 9.61 24.78 9.40
N VAL A 252 9.55 26.10 9.14
CA VAL A 252 10.25 26.79 8.05
C VAL A 252 11.77 26.84 8.23
N ASP A 253 12.25 26.66 9.46
CA ASP A 253 13.69 26.65 9.79
C ASP A 253 14.36 25.30 9.48
N VAL A 254 13.58 24.25 9.18
CA VAL A 254 14.13 22.94 8.81
C VAL A 254 14.89 23.07 7.50
N VAL A 255 16.17 22.67 7.53
CA VAL A 255 17.04 22.75 6.35
C VAL A 255 16.50 21.83 5.25
N PRO A 256 16.18 22.35 4.06
CA PRO A 256 15.66 21.54 2.97
C PRO A 256 16.64 20.43 2.58
N SER A 257 16.13 19.20 2.56
CA SER A 257 16.85 18.01 2.14
C SER A 257 15.87 17.03 1.51
N LEU A 258 16.37 16.07 0.71
CA LEU A 258 15.51 15.03 0.15
C LEU A 258 14.70 14.31 1.23
N GLY A 259 15.33 13.98 2.36
CA GLY A 259 14.66 13.31 3.47
C GLY A 259 13.56 14.15 4.13
N ALA A 260 13.76 15.47 4.25
CA ALA A 260 12.75 16.39 4.79
C ALA A 260 11.54 16.50 3.84
N PHE A 261 11.78 16.60 2.53
CA PHE A 261 10.70 16.60 1.53
C PHE A 261 9.93 15.28 1.53
N GLU A 262 10.62 14.14 1.53
CA GLU A 262 9.98 12.82 1.59
C GLU A 262 9.15 12.64 2.88
N ALA A 263 9.65 13.08 4.03
CA ALA A 263 8.91 13.02 5.29
C ALA A 263 7.62 13.85 5.21
N THR A 264 7.73 15.08 4.71
CA THR A 264 6.60 16.01 4.54
C THR A 264 5.57 15.49 3.53
N ASN A 265 6.03 14.89 2.43
CA ASN A 265 5.16 14.26 1.42
C ASN A 265 4.44 13.04 1.97
N LEU A 266 5.14 12.19 2.73
CA LEU A 266 4.54 11.03 3.38
C LEU A 266 3.49 11.45 4.40
N LEU A 267 3.69 12.52 5.17
CA LEU A 267 2.68 13.06 6.09
C LEU A 267 1.40 13.43 5.32
N THR A 268 1.55 14.14 4.21
CA THR A 268 0.42 14.55 3.35
C THR A 268 -0.34 13.32 2.85
N VAL A 269 0.37 12.33 2.30
CA VAL A 269 -0.28 11.11 1.79
C VAL A 269 -0.91 10.28 2.91
N ALA A 270 -0.28 10.19 4.08
CA ALA A 270 -0.82 9.47 5.23
C ALA A 270 -2.12 10.10 5.73
N ALA A 271 -2.21 11.43 5.79
CA ALA A 271 -3.43 12.14 6.15
C ALA A 271 -4.59 11.80 5.18
N ALA A 272 -4.32 11.78 3.88
CA ALA A 272 -5.32 11.39 2.88
C ALA A 272 -5.77 9.92 3.06
N VAL A 273 -4.82 9.00 3.25
CA VAL A 273 -5.12 7.57 3.48
C VAL A 273 -5.96 7.36 4.74
N VAL A 274 -5.57 8.00 5.86
CA VAL A 274 -6.24 7.85 7.15
C VAL A 274 -7.64 8.46 7.10
N GLY A 275 -7.78 9.68 6.62
CA GLY A 275 -9.09 10.34 6.51
C GLY A 275 -10.06 9.56 5.63
N SER A 276 -9.63 9.08 4.46
CA SER A 276 -10.47 8.22 3.61
C SER A 276 -10.82 6.89 4.29
N ALA A 277 -9.88 6.30 5.03
CA ALA A 277 -10.11 5.03 5.74
C ALA A 277 -11.05 5.19 6.95
N GLU A 278 -11.08 6.35 7.58
CA GLU A 278 -12.00 6.68 8.67
C GLU A 278 -13.40 6.93 8.13
N LEU A 279 -13.51 7.70 7.04
CA LEU A 279 -14.76 8.02 6.37
C LEU A 279 -15.46 6.75 5.87
N ARG A 280 -14.74 5.84 5.22
CA ARG A 280 -15.33 4.58 4.73
C ARG A 280 -15.66 3.62 5.88
N THR A 281 -16.94 3.48 6.20
CA THR A 281 -17.44 2.55 7.23
C THR A 281 -17.98 1.25 6.64
N GLU A 282 -17.16 0.54 5.86
CA GLU A 282 -17.41 -0.80 5.32
C GLU A 282 -16.10 -1.59 5.17
N SER A 283 -16.19 -2.85 4.72
CA SER A 283 -15.04 -3.60 4.22
C SER A 283 -15.27 -4.00 2.76
N ARG A 284 -14.35 -3.59 1.89
CA ARG A 284 -14.42 -3.85 0.45
C ARG A 284 -13.01 -4.00 -0.11
N GLY A 285 -12.77 -5.11 -0.81
CA GLY A 285 -11.46 -5.37 -1.41
C GLY A 285 -10.33 -5.32 -0.38
N CYS A 286 -9.33 -4.47 -0.64
CA CYS A 286 -8.16 -4.32 0.24
C CYS A 286 -8.37 -3.36 1.43
N HIS A 287 -9.51 -2.66 1.50
CA HIS A 287 -9.91 -1.91 2.68
C HIS A 287 -10.76 -2.79 3.60
N ARG A 288 -10.26 -3.12 4.80
CA ARG A 288 -10.98 -3.95 5.77
C ARG A 288 -11.04 -3.30 7.15
N ARG A 289 -12.25 -2.94 7.56
CA ARG A 289 -12.61 -2.39 8.87
C ARG A 289 -13.13 -3.51 9.77
N VAL A 290 -12.50 -3.73 10.92
CA VAL A 290 -12.89 -4.79 11.86
C VAL A 290 -14.30 -4.52 12.43
N ASP A 291 -14.63 -3.26 12.65
CA ASP A 291 -15.92 -2.76 13.15
C ASP A 291 -17.01 -2.69 12.07
N HIS A 292 -16.62 -2.74 10.79
CA HIS A 292 -17.53 -2.79 9.64
C HIS A 292 -17.10 -3.89 8.66
N PRO A 293 -17.29 -5.18 9.01
CA PRO A 293 -16.67 -6.30 8.30
C PRO A 293 -17.29 -6.61 6.94
N GLU A 294 -18.48 -6.10 6.66
CA GLU A 294 -19.24 -6.38 5.43
C GLU A 294 -19.24 -5.17 4.49
N PRO A 295 -19.28 -5.40 3.16
CA PRO A 295 -19.50 -4.35 2.19
C PRO A 295 -20.94 -3.80 2.32
N ARG A 296 -21.12 -2.51 2.04
CA ARG A 296 -22.44 -1.85 2.04
C ARG A 296 -22.68 -1.14 0.73
N ASP A 297 -23.94 -1.17 0.27
CA ASP A 297 -24.31 -0.60 -1.02
C ASP A 297 -24.18 0.92 -1.09
N GLU A 298 -24.37 1.59 0.05
CA GLU A 298 -24.16 3.03 0.19
C GLU A 298 -22.72 3.45 -0.12
N TRP A 299 -21.73 2.54 -0.08
CA TRP A 299 -20.32 2.82 -0.33
C TRP A 299 -19.84 2.37 -1.72
N ARG A 300 -20.76 2.04 -2.63
CA ARG A 300 -20.45 1.78 -4.05
C ARG A 300 -20.15 3.07 -4.83
N ARG A 301 -19.16 3.82 -4.34
CA ARG A 301 -18.71 5.12 -4.81
C ARG A 301 -17.24 5.32 -4.45
N HIS A 302 -16.61 6.25 -5.13
CA HIS A 302 -15.24 6.66 -4.84
C HIS A 302 -15.23 7.65 -3.68
N ILE A 303 -14.19 7.62 -2.86
CA ILE A 303 -13.90 8.71 -1.92
C ILE A 303 -12.86 9.60 -2.57
N THR A 304 -13.13 10.90 -2.66
CA THR A 304 -12.20 11.88 -3.19
C THR A 304 -11.61 12.72 -2.08
N VAL A 305 -10.37 13.15 -2.29
CA VAL A 305 -9.59 13.98 -1.37
C VAL A 305 -8.99 15.15 -2.15
N GLN A 306 -9.16 16.35 -1.63
CA GLN A 306 -8.53 17.57 -2.14
C GLN A 306 -7.89 18.33 -0.98
N CYS A 307 -6.86 19.11 -1.29
CA CYS A 307 -6.22 19.99 -0.31
C CYS A 307 -6.37 21.44 -0.77
N GLU A 308 -7.02 22.25 0.07
CA GLU A 308 -7.16 23.69 -0.11
C GLU A 308 -6.59 24.40 1.13
N ASP A 309 -5.67 25.34 0.92
CA ASP A 309 -5.02 26.11 1.99
C ASP A 309 -4.43 25.25 3.13
N GLY A 310 -3.94 24.05 2.79
CA GLY A 310 -3.35 23.10 3.74
C GLY A 310 -4.36 22.24 4.51
N LEU A 311 -5.65 22.40 4.24
CA LEU A 311 -6.73 21.59 4.84
C LEU A 311 -7.21 20.54 3.84
N MET A 312 -7.37 19.30 4.33
CA MET A 312 -7.93 18.21 3.52
C MET A 312 -9.45 18.21 3.58
N GLY A 313 -10.08 18.25 2.40
CA GLY A 313 -11.50 17.98 2.20
C GLY A 313 -11.71 16.55 1.70
N PHE A 314 -12.76 15.89 2.18
CA PHE A 314 -13.14 14.54 1.80
C PHE A 314 -14.59 14.51 1.32
N GLU A 315 -14.83 13.89 0.16
CA GLU A 315 -16.17 13.70 -0.38
C GLU A 315 -16.40 12.23 -0.76
N SER A 316 -17.65 11.77 -0.69
CA SER A 316 -18.06 10.40 -1.03
C SER A 316 -19.28 10.38 -1.94
#